data_AF-A0AAJ6B3N5-F1
#
_entry.id   AF-A0AAJ6B3N5-F1
#
_cell.length_a   1.000
_cell.length_b   1.000
_cell.length_c   1.000
_cell.angle_alpha   90.00
_cell.angle_beta   90.00
_cell.angle_gamma   90.00
#
_symmetry.space_group_name_H-M   'P 1'
#
loop_
_entity.id
_entity.type
_entity.pdbx_description
1 polymer ?
#
loop_
_entity_poly.entity_id
_entity_poly.type
_entity_poly.pdbx_seq_one_letter_code
_entity_poly.pdbx_strand_id
1 'polypeptide(L)'
;MTRVRAARTRWATAVVAVLLAVGGIGVAGAVQDTQAAWTDRTHVSAVATGGSWVAPTTYGCTAMNANGTEKNGGRCTVTSVTANEWGTAPDRQRGYTVTFNTNAGNGYVQFSISLVVSGVSSDFSWSNAGVLDNGQVTPNNGWTCAQLPTLTGKTPTNWGWGSSSQIYFQVTENRSSATVTCG
;
A
#
# COMPACT_ATOMS: atom_id res chain seq x y z
N MET A 1 63.24 -28.31 -5.53
CA MET A 1 62.56 -28.62 -4.25
C MET A 1 62.59 -27.37 -3.38
N THR A 2 61.50 -27.11 -2.63
CA THR A 2 61.43 -26.31 -1.37
C THR A 2 61.52 -24.77 -1.48
N ARG A 3 60.37 -24.05 -1.48
CA ARG A 3 59.68 -23.30 -0.38
C ARG A 3 60.39 -21.98 0.04
N VAL A 4 59.82 -20.80 -0.24
CA VAL A 4 58.77 -20.06 0.52
C VAL A 4 59.24 -19.64 1.93
N ARG A 5 59.41 -18.32 2.20
CA ARG A 5 58.47 -17.42 2.94
C ARG A 5 59.19 -16.16 3.48
N ALA A 6 58.46 -15.04 3.38
CA ALA A 6 58.74 -13.74 3.99
C ALA A 6 58.65 -13.73 5.52
N ALA A 7 59.23 -12.72 6.17
CA ALA A 7 58.63 -12.09 7.36
C ALA A 7 59.30 -10.78 7.82
N ARG A 8 58.44 -9.76 8.02
CA ARG A 8 58.41 -8.76 9.11
C ARG A 8 59.46 -7.63 9.08
N THR A 9 59.12 -6.37 9.36
CA THR A 9 58.51 -5.91 10.62
C THR A 9 57.85 -4.52 10.47
N ARG A 10 56.72 -4.33 11.17
CA ARG A 10 55.84 -3.15 11.27
C ARG A 10 56.34 -2.18 12.33
N TRP A 11 56.09 -0.85 12.23
CA TRP A 11 55.71 0.02 13.38
C TRP A 11 54.96 1.28 12.89
N ALA A 12 53.75 1.50 13.43
CA ALA A 12 52.95 2.74 13.41
C ALA A 12 53.47 3.70 14.52
N THR A 13 53.18 5.00 14.67
CA THR A 13 51.92 5.80 14.76
C THR A 13 52.41 7.23 15.14
N ALA A 14 51.81 8.37 14.79
CA ALA A 14 50.76 9.08 15.57
C ALA A 14 50.56 10.52 14.98
N VAL A 15 49.34 10.96 14.63
CA VAL A 15 48.32 11.75 15.39
C VAL A 15 48.31 13.27 15.11
N VAL A 16 47.33 13.69 14.29
CA VAL A 16 46.29 14.74 14.45
C VAL A 16 46.65 16.15 14.95
N ALA A 17 46.32 17.16 14.12
CA ALA A 17 45.84 18.48 14.54
C ALA A 17 44.73 18.98 13.58
N VAL A 18 43.73 19.65 14.15
CA VAL A 18 42.35 19.79 13.67
C VAL A 18 41.95 21.28 13.57
N LEU A 19 41.12 21.60 12.56
CA LEU A 19 40.16 22.71 12.38
C LEU A 19 40.66 24.13 12.00
N LEU A 20 40.20 24.63 10.84
CA LEU A 20 39.08 25.60 10.64
C LEU A 20 38.95 25.92 9.13
N ALA A 21 37.91 25.44 8.43
CA ALA A 21 36.70 26.17 7.99
C ALA A 21 37.01 27.25 6.91
N VAL A 22 36.43 27.32 5.69
CA VAL A 22 35.03 27.22 5.24
C VAL A 22 35.05 27.09 3.71
N GLY A 23 34.26 26.18 3.12
CA GLY A 23 34.01 26.13 1.68
C GLY A 23 33.05 25.00 1.37
N GLY A 24 31.80 25.34 1.02
CA GLY A 24 30.65 24.43 1.03
C GLY A 24 30.85 23.10 0.31
N ILE A 25 30.70 22.00 1.06
CA ILE A 25 30.54 20.66 0.51
C ILE A 25 29.04 20.45 0.35
N GLY A 26 28.53 20.75 -0.84
CA GLY A 26 27.28 20.14 -1.28
C GLY A 26 27.52 18.63 -1.34
N VAL A 27 26.90 17.89 -0.43
CA VAL A 27 26.76 16.43 -0.60
C VAL A 27 25.83 16.21 -1.79
N ALA A 28 26.40 16.21 -3.00
CA ALA A 28 25.82 15.47 -4.10
C ALA A 28 25.91 13.99 -3.70
N GLY A 29 24.89 13.50 -3.00
CA GLY A 29 24.74 12.08 -2.78
C GLY A 29 24.76 11.41 -4.14
N ALA A 30 25.78 10.61 -4.42
CA ALA A 30 25.80 9.79 -5.61
C ALA A 30 24.54 8.91 -5.58
N VAL A 31 23.70 9.03 -6.61
CA VAL A 31 22.61 8.10 -6.85
C VAL A 31 23.27 6.75 -7.09
N GLN A 32 23.19 5.86 -6.12
CA GLN A 32 23.54 4.47 -6.30
C GLN A 32 22.36 3.80 -6.99
N ASP A 33 22.60 3.17 -8.14
CA ASP A 33 21.62 2.29 -8.76
C ASP A 33 21.31 1.15 -7.79
N THR A 34 20.12 1.17 -7.19
CA THR A 34 19.60 -0.01 -6.50
C THR A 34 19.21 -1.03 -7.56
N GLN A 35 20.09 -2.01 -7.79
CA GLN A 35 19.74 -3.20 -8.55
C GLN A 35 18.94 -4.15 -7.66
N ALA A 36 17.64 -4.24 -7.89
CA ALA A 36 16.87 -5.38 -7.47
C ALA A 36 17.15 -6.52 -8.45
N ALA A 37 18.07 -7.41 -8.09
CA ALA A 37 18.03 -8.76 -8.64
C ALA A 37 16.73 -9.41 -8.16
N TRP A 38 16.21 -10.36 -8.94
CA TRP A 38 14.97 -11.14 -8.78
C TRP A 38 13.79 -10.61 -9.59
N THR A 39 13.51 -11.38 -10.64
CA THR A 39 12.45 -11.26 -11.64
C THR A 39 11.07 -11.22 -11.02
N ASP A 40 10.48 -10.04 -10.92
CA ASP A 40 9.04 -9.86 -11.11
C ASP A 40 8.77 -8.56 -11.86
N ARG A 41 8.05 -8.66 -12.98
CA ARG A 41 7.77 -7.52 -13.86
C ARG A 41 6.55 -6.78 -13.29
N THR A 42 6.77 -5.89 -12.33
CA THR A 42 5.74 -4.97 -11.83
C THR A 42 5.57 -3.82 -12.82
N HIS A 43 4.38 -3.69 -13.40
CA HIS A 43 4.03 -2.55 -14.24
C HIS A 43 3.58 -1.38 -13.35
N VAL A 44 4.43 -0.38 -13.19
CA VAL A 44 4.09 0.89 -12.54
C VAL A 44 4.17 1.98 -13.60
N SER A 45 3.06 2.67 -13.88
CA SER A 45 3.08 3.89 -14.69
C SER A 45 3.19 5.10 -13.76
N ALA A 46 4.18 5.95 -14.00
CA ALA A 46 4.34 7.23 -13.32
C ALA A 46 4.36 8.34 -14.37
N VAL A 47 3.48 9.34 -14.23
CA VAL A 47 3.53 10.56 -15.04
C VAL A 47 4.39 11.57 -14.31
N ALA A 48 5.63 11.75 -14.77
CA ALA A 48 6.52 12.78 -14.25
C ALA A 48 6.15 14.13 -14.87
N THR A 49 5.35 14.93 -14.16
CA THR A 49 5.23 16.37 -14.44
C THR A 49 6.16 17.05 -13.44
N GLY A 50 7.17 17.78 -13.93
CA GLY A 50 8.32 18.21 -13.14
C GLY A 50 7.99 18.78 -11.76
N GLY A 51 8.66 18.26 -10.72
CA GLY A 51 8.79 18.95 -9.44
C GLY A 51 8.29 18.25 -8.17
N SER A 52 7.79 17.01 -8.21
CA SER A 52 7.57 16.24 -6.98
C SER A 52 7.32 14.76 -7.26
N TRP A 53 8.01 13.87 -6.56
CA TRP A 53 7.63 12.46 -6.50
C TRP A 53 6.42 12.35 -5.57
N VAL A 54 5.22 12.48 -6.12
CA VAL A 54 4.03 12.03 -5.42
C VAL A 54 4.11 10.51 -5.44
N ALA A 55 4.31 9.89 -4.27
CA ALA A 55 4.15 8.45 -4.16
C ALA A 55 2.78 8.11 -4.76
N PRO A 56 2.69 7.25 -5.79
CA PRO A 56 1.40 6.91 -6.35
C PRO A 56 0.54 6.42 -5.19
N THR A 57 -0.62 7.03 -4.98
CA THR A 57 -1.66 6.45 -4.13
C THR A 57 -1.85 5.04 -4.67
N THR A 58 -1.38 4.04 -3.92
CA THR A 58 -1.28 2.65 -4.36
C THR A 58 -2.67 2.06 -4.47
N TYR A 59 -3.42 2.47 -5.50
CA TYR A 59 -4.60 1.76 -5.96
C TYR A 59 -4.10 0.46 -6.56
N GLY A 60 -4.30 -0.63 -5.84
CA GLY A 60 -3.70 -1.89 -6.23
C GLY A 60 -4.43 -3.05 -5.62
N CYS A 61 -4.31 -4.20 -6.27
CA CYS A 61 -4.73 -5.44 -5.67
C CYS A 61 -3.80 -6.58 -6.09
N THR A 62 -3.74 -7.60 -5.25
CA THR A 62 -2.92 -8.79 -5.41
C THR A 62 -3.82 -10.00 -5.30
N ALA A 63 -3.67 -10.94 -6.24
CA ALA A 63 -4.35 -12.23 -6.17
C ALA A 63 -3.60 -13.14 -5.18
N MET A 64 -4.29 -13.60 -4.15
CA MET A 64 -3.73 -14.44 -3.09
C MET A 64 -4.30 -15.85 -3.22
N ASN A 65 -3.54 -16.85 -2.79
CA ASN A 65 -4.03 -18.19 -2.54
C ASN A 65 -4.76 -18.25 -1.19
N ALA A 66 -5.57 -19.28 -0.97
CA ALA A 66 -6.31 -19.47 0.28
C ALA A 66 -5.42 -19.64 1.53
N ASN A 67 -4.17 -20.08 1.33
CA ASN A 67 -3.17 -20.25 2.40
C ASN A 67 -2.45 -18.94 2.78
N GLY A 68 -2.80 -17.81 2.17
CA GLY A 68 -2.21 -16.51 2.48
C GLY A 68 -0.94 -16.15 1.70
N THR A 69 -0.50 -16.98 0.75
CA THR A 69 0.63 -16.64 -0.14
C THR A 69 0.13 -15.97 -1.42
N GLU A 70 0.97 -15.15 -2.05
CA GLU A 70 0.66 -14.61 -3.37
C GLU A 70 0.49 -15.73 -4.40
N LYS A 71 -0.45 -15.54 -5.32
CA LYS A 71 -0.71 -16.51 -6.38
C LYS A 71 0.36 -16.38 -7.46
N ASN A 72 1.04 -17.48 -7.77
CA ASN A 72 1.99 -17.50 -8.89
C ASN A 72 1.27 -17.19 -10.22
N GLY A 73 1.79 -16.24 -11.00
CA GLY A 73 1.09 -15.70 -12.17
C GLY A 73 -0.23 -14.99 -11.81
N GLY A 74 -0.34 -14.49 -10.58
CA GLY A 74 -1.49 -13.75 -10.09
C GLY A 74 -1.68 -12.47 -10.89
N ARG A 75 -2.92 -12.23 -11.35
CA ARG A 75 -3.34 -10.97 -11.93
C ARG A 75 -4.47 -10.41 -11.08
N CYS A 76 -4.40 -9.12 -10.77
CA CYS A 76 -5.49 -8.42 -10.15
C CYS A 76 -5.47 -6.96 -10.58
N THR A 77 -6.65 -6.44 -10.92
CA THR A 77 -6.86 -5.02 -11.22
C THR A 77 -8.18 -4.58 -10.61
N VAL A 78 -8.16 -3.44 -9.91
CA VAL A 78 -9.38 -2.76 -9.49
C VAL A 78 -9.95 -2.05 -10.71
N THR A 79 -11.11 -2.49 -11.18
CA THR A 79 -11.75 -1.97 -12.41
C THR A 79 -12.72 -0.83 -12.12
N SER A 80 -13.38 -0.84 -10.97
CA SER A 80 -14.25 0.25 -10.53
C SER A 80 -14.34 0.32 -9.00
N VAL A 81 -14.51 1.53 -8.49
CA VAL A 81 -14.97 1.81 -7.13
C VAL A 81 -16.11 2.80 -7.25
N THR A 82 -17.31 2.41 -6.85
CA THR A 82 -18.49 3.27 -6.84
C THR A 82 -19.08 3.33 -5.45
N ALA A 83 -19.80 4.41 -5.15
CA ALA A 83 -20.49 4.54 -3.88
C ALA A 83 -21.89 5.11 -4.07
N ASN A 84 -22.80 4.66 -3.21
CA ASN A 84 -24.06 5.33 -2.94
C ASN A 84 -24.02 5.89 -1.52
N GLU A 85 -24.60 7.06 -1.32
CA GLU A 85 -24.67 7.73 -0.01
C GLU A 85 -26.12 7.89 0.44
N TRP A 86 -26.35 7.73 1.74
CA TRP A 86 -27.63 8.00 2.38
C TRP A 86 -27.46 8.56 3.79
N GLY A 87 -28.54 9.12 4.33
CA GLY A 87 -28.54 9.82 5.62
C GLY A 87 -28.12 11.29 5.51
N THR A 88 -27.92 11.92 6.65
CA THR A 88 -27.51 13.32 6.77
C THR A 88 -26.38 13.45 7.78
N ALA A 89 -25.50 14.43 7.61
CA ALA A 89 -24.41 14.66 8.55
C ALA A 89 -24.97 14.91 9.97
N PRO A 90 -24.29 14.42 11.02
CA PRO A 90 -23.01 13.73 11.02
C PRO A 90 -23.09 12.19 10.85
N ASP A 91 -24.28 11.63 10.58
CA ASP A 91 -24.51 10.17 10.55
C ASP A 91 -24.75 9.64 9.13
N ARG A 92 -24.09 10.24 8.12
CA ARG A 92 -24.14 9.72 6.74
C ARG A 92 -23.50 8.35 6.68
N GLN A 93 -23.98 7.53 5.75
CA GLN A 93 -23.36 6.27 5.41
C GLN A 93 -23.14 6.17 3.91
N ARG A 94 -22.11 5.42 3.53
CA ARG A 94 -21.77 5.12 2.14
C ARG A 94 -21.63 3.64 1.94
N GLY A 95 -22.30 3.11 0.91
CA GLY A 95 -22.15 1.75 0.43
C GLY A 95 -21.23 1.73 -0.78
N TYR A 96 -20.11 1.05 -0.67
CA TYR A 96 -19.11 0.93 -1.73
C TYR A 96 -19.24 -0.39 -2.46
N THR A 97 -19.26 -0.33 -3.79
CA THR A 97 -19.09 -1.49 -4.66
C THR A 97 -17.72 -1.41 -5.33
N VAL A 98 -16.90 -2.43 -5.13
CA VAL A 98 -15.58 -2.53 -5.75
C VAL A 98 -15.57 -3.71 -6.70
N THR A 99 -15.24 -3.46 -7.97
CA THR A 99 -15.16 -4.50 -9.00
C THR A 99 -13.70 -4.83 -9.29
N PHE A 100 -13.36 -6.10 -9.28
CA PHE A 100 -12.03 -6.63 -9.57
C PHE A 100 -12.04 -7.44 -10.87
N ASN A 101 -10.97 -7.31 -11.64
CA ASN A 101 -10.58 -8.31 -12.63
C ASN A 101 -9.39 -9.09 -12.06
N THR A 102 -9.62 -10.35 -11.68
CA THR A 102 -8.61 -11.15 -10.97
C THR A 102 -8.63 -12.61 -11.42
N ASN A 103 -7.54 -13.33 -11.16
CA ASN A 103 -7.50 -14.80 -11.29
C ASN A 103 -7.31 -15.51 -9.94
N ALA A 104 -7.64 -14.86 -8.81
CA ALA A 104 -7.48 -15.48 -7.49
C ALA A 104 -8.25 -16.82 -7.37
N GLY A 105 -9.35 -17.02 -8.10
CA GLY A 105 -10.14 -18.25 -8.06
C GLY A 105 -10.66 -18.52 -6.65
N ASN A 106 -10.30 -19.66 -6.08
CA ASN A 106 -10.68 -20.02 -4.70
C ASN A 106 -9.83 -19.32 -3.63
N GLY A 107 -8.84 -18.51 -4.01
CA GLY A 107 -8.12 -17.67 -3.08
C GLY A 107 -8.91 -16.45 -2.62
N TYR A 108 -8.21 -15.35 -2.38
CA TYR A 108 -8.81 -14.05 -2.06
C TYR A 108 -8.05 -12.92 -2.77
N VAL A 109 -8.60 -11.71 -2.69
CA VAL A 109 -7.95 -10.50 -3.19
C VAL A 109 -7.50 -9.66 -2.00
N GLN A 110 -6.22 -9.33 -1.95
CA GLN A 110 -5.70 -8.28 -1.07
C GLN A 110 -5.67 -6.97 -1.86
N PHE A 111 -6.11 -5.87 -1.29
CA PHE A 111 -6.21 -4.61 -2.03
C PHE A 111 -5.95 -3.38 -1.17
N SER A 112 -5.64 -2.28 -1.84
CA SER A 112 -5.62 -0.93 -1.29
C SER A 112 -6.31 0.01 -2.28
N ILE A 113 -7.31 0.76 -1.80
CA ILE A 113 -8.12 1.67 -2.60
C ILE A 113 -8.41 2.97 -1.83
N SER A 114 -8.62 4.07 -2.56
CA SER A 114 -9.26 5.27 -2.01
C SER A 114 -10.77 5.13 -2.10
N LEU A 115 -11.43 5.63 -1.05
CA LEU A 115 -12.88 5.75 -0.95
C LEU A 115 -13.38 7.15 -1.35
N VAL A 116 -12.47 8.04 -1.78
CA VAL A 116 -12.86 9.32 -2.39
C VAL A 116 -13.29 9.06 -3.83
N VAL A 117 -14.59 8.95 -4.06
CA VAL A 117 -15.20 8.70 -5.37
C VAL A 117 -16.19 9.78 -5.74
N SER A 118 -16.47 9.93 -7.04
CA SER A 118 -17.51 10.83 -7.55
C SER A 118 -18.92 10.30 -7.28
N GLY A 119 -19.92 11.19 -7.30
CA GLY A 119 -21.34 10.82 -7.16
C GLY A 119 -21.84 10.75 -5.71
N VAL A 120 -20.96 11.03 -4.75
CA VAL A 120 -21.27 11.21 -3.33
C VAL A 120 -20.77 12.57 -2.86
N SER A 121 -21.16 12.99 -1.66
CA SER A 121 -20.80 14.30 -1.13
C SER A 121 -19.27 14.48 -0.99
N SER A 122 -18.75 15.70 -1.13
CA SER A 122 -17.30 15.92 -0.99
C SER A 122 -16.87 16.20 0.45
N ASP A 123 -17.81 16.50 1.33
CA ASP A 123 -17.61 16.99 2.71
C ASP A 123 -17.76 15.89 3.78
N PHE A 124 -17.69 14.62 3.39
CA PHE A 124 -17.77 13.49 4.32
C PHE A 124 -16.60 13.49 5.30
N SER A 125 -16.92 13.43 6.60
CA SER A 125 -15.93 13.50 7.67
C SER A 125 -15.18 12.18 7.86
N TRP A 126 -14.05 12.04 7.18
CA TRP A 126 -13.18 10.86 7.33
C TRP A 126 -12.53 10.73 8.71
N SER A 127 -12.35 11.85 9.43
CA SER A 127 -11.75 11.83 10.77
C SER A 127 -12.60 11.10 11.80
N ASN A 128 -13.92 11.04 11.60
CA ASN A 128 -14.84 10.33 12.48
C ASN A 128 -15.35 9.01 11.89
N ALA A 129 -15.04 8.75 10.62
CA ALA A 129 -15.57 7.62 9.88
C ALA A 129 -15.05 6.26 10.36
N GLY A 130 -15.79 5.22 10.00
CA GLY A 130 -15.39 3.82 10.22
C GLY A 130 -16.06 2.88 9.23
N VAL A 131 -15.38 1.78 8.89
CA VAL A 131 -15.93 0.72 8.05
C VAL A 131 -16.90 -0.09 8.90
N LEU A 132 -18.13 -0.30 8.44
CA LEU A 132 -19.11 -1.11 9.18
C LEU A 132 -18.75 -2.60 9.13
N ASP A 133 -18.98 -3.29 10.24
CA ASP A 133 -18.69 -4.73 10.40
C ASP A 133 -19.78 -5.62 9.77
N ASN A 134 -20.13 -5.35 8.52
CA ASN A 134 -21.18 -6.06 7.78
C ASN A 134 -20.84 -6.26 6.29
N GLY A 135 -19.60 -5.93 5.91
CA GLY A 135 -19.14 -5.96 4.52
C GLY A 135 -18.36 -7.21 4.14
N GLN A 136 -18.12 -7.36 2.84
CA GLN A 136 -17.28 -8.40 2.26
C GLN A 136 -15.81 -7.98 2.27
N VAL A 137 -15.38 -7.44 3.40
CA VAL A 137 -14.08 -6.81 3.58
C VAL A 137 -13.56 -7.10 4.97
N THR A 138 -12.29 -7.44 5.05
CA THR A 138 -11.58 -7.52 6.32
C THR A 138 -10.36 -6.61 6.20
N PRO A 139 -10.28 -5.51 6.97
CA PRO A 139 -9.08 -4.68 7.00
C PRO A 139 -7.82 -5.49 7.34
N ASN A 140 -6.69 -5.09 6.77
CA ASN A 140 -5.42 -5.77 7.04
C ASN A 140 -4.97 -5.53 8.49
N ASN A 141 -4.13 -6.43 9.01
CA ASN A 141 -3.57 -6.25 10.35
C ASN A 141 -2.77 -4.94 10.43
N GLY A 142 -2.99 -4.16 11.49
CA GLY A 142 -2.43 -2.82 11.66
C GLY A 142 -3.11 -1.71 10.87
N TRP A 143 -4.16 -2.00 10.09
CA TRP A 143 -4.99 -0.95 9.48
C TRP A 143 -5.90 -0.32 10.52
N THR A 144 -5.99 1.01 10.56
CA THR A 144 -6.88 1.73 11.48
C THR A 144 -7.76 2.72 10.72
N CYS A 145 -8.88 3.12 11.32
CA CYS A 145 -9.78 4.12 10.73
C CYS A 145 -9.13 5.50 10.54
N ALA A 146 -7.97 5.77 11.17
CA ALA A 146 -7.19 6.99 10.91
C ALA A 146 -6.57 7.02 9.49
N GLN A 147 -6.52 5.89 8.79
CA GLN A 147 -6.01 5.81 7.41
C GLN A 147 -7.08 6.06 6.36
N LEU A 148 -8.35 6.20 6.76
CA LEU A 148 -9.41 6.64 5.85
C LEU A 148 -9.06 8.02 5.27
N PRO A 149 -9.33 8.27 3.98
CA PRO A 149 -10.17 7.49 3.06
C PRO A 149 -9.48 6.31 2.36
N THR A 150 -8.24 5.94 2.73
CA THR A 150 -7.57 4.78 2.15
C THR A 150 -7.93 3.51 2.92
N LEU A 151 -8.55 2.56 2.23
CA LEU A 151 -8.86 1.25 2.78
C LEU A 151 -7.89 0.21 2.24
N THR A 152 -7.20 -0.47 3.15
CA THR A 152 -6.36 -1.62 2.83
C THR A 152 -6.92 -2.84 3.54
N GLY A 153 -7.24 -3.88 2.77
CA GLY A 153 -7.89 -5.06 3.30
C GLY A 153 -7.85 -6.25 2.36
N LYS A 154 -8.61 -7.27 2.72
CA LYS A 154 -8.78 -8.49 1.96
C LYS A 154 -10.25 -8.82 1.77
N THR A 155 -10.55 -9.48 0.66
CA THR A 155 -11.87 -10.05 0.37
C THR A 155 -12.01 -11.45 0.97
N PRO A 156 -13.22 -12.03 1.02
CA PRO A 156 -13.43 -13.41 1.44
C PRO A 156 -12.70 -14.42 0.54
N THR A 157 -12.21 -15.49 1.16
CA THR A 157 -11.61 -16.64 0.48
C THR A 157 -12.68 -17.55 -0.12
N ASN A 158 -12.34 -18.37 -1.11
CA ASN A 158 -13.20 -19.42 -1.71
C ASN A 158 -14.49 -18.90 -2.36
N TRP A 159 -14.44 -17.71 -2.94
CA TRP A 159 -15.62 -17.10 -3.57
C TRP A 159 -15.68 -17.24 -5.10
N GLY A 160 -14.72 -17.95 -5.71
CA GLY A 160 -14.68 -18.12 -7.16
C GLY A 160 -14.29 -16.83 -7.90
N TRP A 161 -13.29 -16.12 -7.39
CA TRP A 161 -12.78 -14.86 -7.93
C TRP A 161 -12.33 -15.00 -9.39
N GLY A 162 -12.87 -14.13 -10.25
CA GLY A 162 -12.62 -14.14 -11.68
C GLY A 162 -12.69 -12.75 -12.30
N SER A 163 -13.05 -12.73 -13.59
CA SER A 163 -13.27 -11.48 -14.31
C SER A 163 -14.56 -10.81 -13.81
N SER A 164 -14.47 -9.54 -13.40
CA SER A 164 -15.62 -8.73 -12.97
C SER A 164 -16.29 -9.18 -11.66
N SER A 165 -15.54 -9.80 -10.74
CA SER A 165 -16.05 -10.11 -9.39
C SER A 165 -16.17 -8.84 -8.54
N GLN A 166 -17.17 -8.80 -7.65
CA GLN A 166 -17.48 -7.60 -6.86
C GLN A 166 -17.51 -7.88 -5.35
N ILE A 167 -17.15 -6.87 -4.57
CA ILE A 167 -17.50 -6.80 -3.15
C ILE A 167 -18.38 -5.59 -2.87
N TYR A 168 -19.11 -5.69 -1.78
CA TYR A 168 -19.83 -4.60 -1.16
C TYR A 168 -19.45 -4.48 0.32
N PHE A 169 -19.26 -3.24 0.77
CA PHE A 169 -19.11 -2.90 2.18
C PHE A 169 -19.61 -1.49 2.44
N GLN A 170 -19.81 -1.15 3.71
CA GLN A 170 -20.32 0.15 4.10
C GLN A 170 -19.33 0.91 4.98
N VAL A 171 -19.41 2.25 4.94
CA VAL A 171 -18.66 3.16 5.81
C VAL A 171 -19.64 4.15 6.43
N THR A 172 -19.58 4.32 7.74
CA THR A 172 -20.30 5.37 8.46
C THR A 172 -19.40 6.60 8.60
N GLU A 173 -19.98 7.79 8.53
CA GLU A 173 -19.32 9.07 8.82
C GLU A 173 -19.03 9.23 10.32
N ASN A 174 -19.84 8.59 11.16
CA ASN A 174 -19.71 8.61 12.60
C ASN A 174 -19.52 7.18 13.13
N ARG A 175 -18.28 6.82 13.45
CA ARG A 175 -17.95 5.50 13.98
C ARG A 175 -18.51 5.23 15.37
N SER A 176 -18.91 6.27 16.11
CA SER A 176 -19.49 6.13 17.45
C SER A 176 -20.97 5.75 17.43
N SER A 177 -21.65 5.84 16.28
CA SER A 177 -23.06 5.50 16.13
C SER A 177 -23.32 4.07 15.66
N ALA A 178 -22.27 3.27 15.37
CA ALA A 178 -22.41 1.90 14.88
C ALA A 178 -21.20 1.02 15.25
N THR A 179 -21.38 -0.29 15.14
CA THR A 179 -20.27 -1.25 15.22
C THR A 179 -19.41 -1.14 13.96
N VAL A 180 -18.13 -0.79 14.16
CA VAL A 180 -17.17 -0.60 13.08
C VAL A 180 -15.98 -1.54 13.21
N THR A 181 -15.42 -1.93 12.07
CA THR A 181 -14.13 -2.59 11.97
C THR A 181 -13.06 -1.52 11.76
N CYS A 182 -12.52 -1.01 12.86
CA CYS A 182 -11.27 -0.26 12.91
C CYS A 182 -10.26 -1.20 13.59
N GLY A 183 -9.12 -1.49 12.96
CA GLY A 183 -8.09 -2.29 13.63
C GLY A 183 -7.44 -1.57 14.80
#